data_AF-A0A6A6E2G7-F1
#
_entry.id   AF-A0A6A6E2G7-F1
#
_cell.length_a   1.000
_cell.length_b   1.000
_cell.length_c   1.000
_cell.angle_alpha   90.00
_cell.angle_beta   90.00
_cell.angle_gamma   90.00
#
_symmetry.space_group_name_H-M   'P 1'
#
loop_
_entity.id
_entity.type
_entity.pdbx_description
1 polymer ?
#
loop_
_entity_poly.entity_id
_entity_poly.type
_entity_poly.pdbx_seq_one_letter_code
_entity_poly.pdbx_strand_id
1 'polypeptide(L)'
;MLRNFAKEIRRSEDKPGRKWAQRWRERYSKEIVYAYGSGIDRGRKSADSAFKYTLYFELMQRKIQQYEVEAAHMYNMDEKGFLLGILQRGKRYFSRRKYEETGLKQRLQDGNREWITSIGAICADGTSLSPSLIYQAVSGNVQDTWLQDYNPQEQKCYFTSSPSGWTNDKIGYTWLVNTFDKETKAKARRKYRLLILDGHGSHVTMKFIEYCDANRILLAIFPPHSTHSLQPLDVSLFSPLATAYSDEIEKFLHDCQGFCKLSKRDFFRMFWAAWGKAITQKNILSGWKKVGLIPWDPQNVLRRFTTPQDDRPSSSESSTSILSAGDWKRIEKLLKKTVRNMHDKKSQKLHRTINHLTTECVLLKLQVKGLENALFIEQKRRQRSKPLDLELRAPEDGMAIFYSPNKVQQARDRAREKEEAARIAREEKEQEKQRKEEEKAEKKRLLEERKAARAIEREERAAEKEWKRIEKEEAKLAREANKNFKNVSKQAKNNRKKTIEAIVIESDEEIEGASVDEVVEATPVHSRRGRKIVLPQRFRK
;
A
#
# COMPACT_ATOMS: atom_id res chain seq x y z
N MET A 1 23.44 -48.18 6.45
CA MET A 1 23.00 -48.65 5.11
C MET A 1 24.17 -48.76 4.15
N LEU A 2 24.38 -47.87 3.15
CA LEU A 2 25.31 -48.09 2.01
C LEU A 2 26.72 -48.62 2.38
N ARG A 3 27.32 -48.15 3.47
CA ARG A 3 28.66 -48.57 3.93
C ARG A 3 28.72 -50.00 4.50
N ASN A 4 27.58 -50.54 4.95
CA ASN A 4 27.45 -51.89 5.50
C ASN A 4 27.22 -52.88 4.35
N PHE A 5 26.24 -52.57 3.49
CA PHE A 5 25.95 -53.30 2.24
C PHE A 5 27.20 -53.47 1.36
N ALA A 6 28.07 -52.44 1.32
CA ALA A 6 29.35 -52.48 0.61
C ALA A 6 30.41 -53.44 1.22
N LYS A 7 30.35 -53.74 2.52
CA LYS A 7 31.17 -54.79 3.15
C LYS A 7 30.59 -56.17 2.87
N GLU A 8 29.28 -56.29 3.07
CA GLU A 8 28.47 -57.51 2.96
C GLU A 8 28.61 -58.17 1.58
N ILE A 9 28.46 -57.38 0.50
CA ILE A 9 28.68 -57.84 -0.88
C ILE A 9 30.15 -58.20 -1.16
N ARG A 10 31.12 -57.52 -0.55
CA ARG A 10 32.55 -57.66 -0.89
C ARG A 10 33.23 -58.83 -0.17
N ARG A 11 32.64 -59.36 0.93
CA ARG A 11 33.22 -60.42 1.78
C ARG A 11 34.70 -60.18 2.16
N SER A 12 35.04 -58.91 2.39
CA SER A 12 36.40 -58.42 2.60
C SER A 12 36.36 -57.26 3.58
N GLU A 13 37.29 -57.23 4.53
CA GLU A 13 37.30 -56.23 5.62
C GLU A 13 37.70 -54.83 5.16
N ASP A 14 38.38 -54.74 4.01
CA ASP A 14 38.90 -53.51 3.44
C ASP A 14 37.84 -52.43 3.24
N LYS A 15 38.06 -51.29 3.89
CA LYS A 15 37.24 -50.08 3.79
C LYS A 15 37.13 -49.67 2.31
N PRO A 16 35.92 -49.68 1.70
CA PRO A 16 35.76 -49.35 0.28
C PRO A 16 36.21 -47.91 0.00
N GLY A 17 37.07 -47.75 -1.02
CA GLY A 17 37.66 -46.46 -1.36
C GLY A 17 36.64 -45.38 -1.73
N ARG A 18 37.01 -44.10 -1.57
CA ARG A 18 36.09 -42.94 -1.62
C ARG A 18 35.22 -42.82 -2.90
N LYS A 19 35.64 -43.43 -4.02
CA LYS A 19 34.88 -43.48 -5.29
C LYS A 19 34.14 -44.81 -5.56
N TRP A 20 34.20 -45.79 -4.66
CA TRP A 20 33.61 -47.13 -4.86
C TRP A 20 32.10 -47.07 -5.11
N ALA A 21 31.35 -46.36 -4.25
CA ALA A 21 29.89 -46.27 -4.37
C ALA A 21 29.44 -45.51 -5.63
N GLN A 22 30.29 -44.63 -6.18
CA GLN A 22 30.06 -43.98 -7.47
C GLN A 22 30.28 -44.99 -8.61
N ARG A 23 31.43 -45.67 -8.66
CA ARG A 23 31.75 -46.66 -9.70
C ARG A 23 30.78 -47.85 -9.72
N TRP A 24 30.30 -48.28 -8.56
CA TRP A 24 29.30 -49.33 -8.43
C TRP A 24 27.95 -48.90 -9.03
N ARG A 25 27.46 -47.69 -8.67
CA ARG A 25 26.27 -47.08 -9.29
C ARG A 25 26.41 -46.91 -10.81
N GLU A 26 27.57 -46.50 -11.29
CA GLU A 26 27.85 -46.31 -12.72
C GLU A 26 27.79 -47.66 -13.47
N ARG A 27 28.37 -48.72 -12.89
CA ARG A 27 28.33 -50.09 -13.43
C ARG A 27 26.90 -50.64 -13.53
N TYR A 28 26.12 -50.55 -12.45
CA TYR A 28 24.75 -51.10 -12.39
C TYR A 28 23.67 -50.07 -12.76
N SER A 29 24.03 -49.04 -13.53
CA SER A 29 23.14 -47.90 -13.86
C SER A 29 21.93 -48.25 -14.73
N LYS A 30 21.93 -49.44 -15.37
CA LYS A 30 20.77 -50.00 -16.09
C LYS A 30 19.82 -50.81 -15.20
N GLU A 31 20.32 -51.34 -14.08
CA GLU A 31 19.60 -52.25 -13.18
C GLU A 31 19.09 -51.51 -11.92
N ILE A 32 19.73 -50.40 -11.55
CA ILE A 32 19.50 -49.71 -10.27
C ILE A 32 19.13 -48.24 -10.50
N VAL A 33 17.85 -47.94 -10.35
CA VAL A 33 17.32 -46.57 -10.34
C VAL A 33 17.48 -45.97 -8.94
N TYR A 34 17.97 -44.73 -8.85
CA TYR A 34 17.84 -43.93 -7.63
C TYR A 34 16.65 -42.98 -7.75
N ALA A 35 15.72 -43.08 -6.82
CA ALA A 35 14.60 -42.15 -6.68
C ALA A 35 14.70 -41.43 -5.33
N TYR A 36 14.35 -40.14 -5.30
CA TYR A 36 14.07 -39.47 -4.03
C TYR A 36 12.67 -39.88 -3.59
N GLY A 37 12.58 -40.73 -2.56
CA GLY A 37 11.30 -41.05 -1.94
C GLY A 37 10.67 -39.78 -1.36
N SER A 38 9.51 -39.39 -1.89
CA SER A 38 8.67 -38.36 -1.27
C SER A 38 8.14 -38.87 0.07
N GLY A 39 8.07 -37.98 1.05
CA GLY A 39 7.41 -38.29 2.32
C GLY A 39 5.90 -38.40 2.10
N ILE A 40 5.38 -39.63 2.09
CA ILE A 40 3.94 -39.91 2.13
C ILE A 40 3.57 -40.09 3.60
N ASP A 41 2.52 -39.38 4.04
CA ASP A 41 2.00 -39.51 5.40
C ASP A 41 1.51 -40.94 5.70
N ARG A 42 1.67 -41.37 6.96
CA ARG A 42 1.34 -42.73 7.40
C ARG A 42 -0.17 -42.98 7.36
N GLY A 43 -0.99 -41.99 7.70
CA GLY A 43 -2.45 -42.05 7.60
C GLY A 43 -2.90 -42.19 6.15
N ARG A 44 -2.35 -41.38 5.24
CA ARG A 44 -2.59 -41.50 3.78
C ARG A 44 -2.31 -42.91 3.26
N LYS A 45 -1.15 -43.49 3.59
CA LYS A 45 -0.79 -44.86 3.16
C LYS A 45 -1.69 -45.95 3.75
N SER A 46 -2.25 -45.76 4.94
CA SER A 46 -3.22 -46.71 5.55
C SER A 46 -4.67 -46.47 5.10
N ALA A 47 -4.98 -45.31 4.52
CA ALA A 47 -6.30 -44.98 4.01
C ALA A 47 -6.51 -45.41 2.55
N ASP A 48 -5.47 -45.26 1.71
CA ASP A 48 -5.38 -45.73 0.32
C ASP A 48 -5.76 -47.22 0.24
N SER A 49 -6.97 -47.50 -0.25
CA SER A 49 -7.53 -48.85 -0.34
C SER A 49 -8.35 -48.96 -1.62
N ALA A 50 -7.97 -49.89 -2.50
CA ALA A 50 -8.65 -50.10 -3.78
C ALA A 50 -10.16 -50.31 -3.60
N PHE A 51 -10.59 -51.10 -2.61
CA PHE A 51 -11.99 -51.35 -2.31
C PHE A 51 -12.79 -50.07 -1.99
N LYS A 52 -12.23 -49.16 -1.18
CA LYS A 52 -12.87 -47.87 -0.86
C LYS A 52 -13.01 -47.00 -2.11
N TYR A 53 -12.01 -47.02 -2.99
CA TYR A 53 -12.04 -46.23 -4.23
C TYR A 53 -13.00 -46.83 -5.26
N THR A 54 -13.07 -48.15 -5.40
CA THR A 54 -14.08 -48.82 -6.22
C THR A 54 -15.49 -48.42 -5.78
N LEU A 55 -15.81 -48.53 -4.48
CA LEU A 55 -17.12 -48.13 -3.95
C LEU A 55 -17.43 -46.65 -4.16
N TYR A 56 -16.43 -45.77 -4.04
CA TYR A 56 -16.56 -44.33 -4.36
C TYR A 56 -16.87 -44.11 -5.86
N PHE A 57 -16.14 -44.75 -6.77
CA PHE A 57 -16.41 -44.66 -8.20
C PHE A 57 -17.79 -45.23 -8.57
N GLU A 58 -18.21 -46.37 -8.00
CA GLU A 58 -19.55 -46.93 -8.20
C GLU A 58 -20.67 -46.01 -7.68
N LEU A 59 -20.47 -45.35 -6.53
CA LEU A 59 -21.40 -44.34 -6.02
C LEU A 59 -21.49 -43.14 -6.96
N MET A 60 -20.34 -42.61 -7.37
CA MET A 60 -20.22 -41.47 -8.29
C MET A 60 -20.87 -41.77 -9.64
N GLN A 61 -20.62 -42.94 -10.24
CA GLN A 61 -21.20 -43.34 -11.52
C GLN A 61 -22.73 -43.37 -11.44
N ARG A 62 -23.29 -44.06 -10.43
CA ARG A 62 -24.73 -44.14 -10.21
C ARG A 62 -25.37 -42.77 -10.00
N LYS A 63 -24.71 -41.85 -9.29
CA LYS A 63 -25.24 -40.50 -9.04
C LYS A 63 -25.10 -39.56 -10.24
N ILE A 64 -24.01 -39.64 -11.00
CA ILE A 64 -23.83 -38.91 -12.26
C ILE A 64 -24.91 -39.34 -13.27
N GLN A 65 -25.20 -40.65 -13.35
CA GLN A 65 -26.28 -41.19 -14.19
C GLN A 65 -27.67 -40.80 -13.69
N GLN A 66 -27.97 -40.97 -12.38
CA GLN A 66 -29.28 -40.67 -11.79
C GLN A 66 -29.74 -39.22 -12.00
N TYR A 67 -28.80 -38.26 -12.02
CA TYR A 67 -29.09 -36.83 -12.10
C TYR A 67 -28.61 -36.18 -13.42
N GLU A 68 -28.26 -36.98 -14.42
CA GLU A 68 -27.80 -36.55 -15.76
C GLU A 68 -26.69 -35.48 -15.72
N VAL A 69 -25.68 -35.70 -14.86
CA VAL A 69 -24.68 -34.68 -14.56
C VAL A 69 -23.62 -34.60 -15.66
N GLU A 70 -23.75 -33.60 -16.52
CA GLU A 70 -22.76 -33.28 -17.57
C GLU A 70 -21.43 -32.76 -16.99
N ALA A 71 -20.33 -33.02 -17.69
CA ALA A 71 -18.99 -32.53 -17.32
C ALA A 71 -18.91 -30.99 -17.18
N ALA A 72 -19.74 -30.25 -17.93
CA ALA A 72 -19.88 -28.80 -17.82
C ALA A 72 -20.54 -28.33 -16.50
N HIS A 73 -21.05 -29.25 -15.69
CA HIS A 73 -21.71 -29.03 -14.40
C HIS A 73 -21.08 -29.85 -13.25
N MET A 74 -20.01 -30.61 -13.53
CA MET A 74 -19.13 -31.22 -12.52
C MET A 74 -18.01 -30.25 -12.14
N TYR A 75 -17.77 -30.08 -10.85
CA TYR A 75 -16.75 -29.18 -10.30
C TYR A 75 -15.97 -29.84 -9.17
N ASN A 76 -14.67 -29.55 -9.07
CA ASN A 76 -13.87 -29.84 -7.89
C ASN A 76 -13.44 -28.52 -7.23
N MET A 77 -13.56 -28.44 -5.91
CA MET A 77 -13.07 -27.35 -5.05
C MET A 77 -11.91 -27.87 -4.17
N ASP A 78 -10.92 -27.02 -3.90
CA ASP A 78 -9.77 -27.32 -3.05
C ASP A 78 -9.13 -26.03 -2.50
N GLU A 79 -8.35 -26.14 -1.42
CA GLU A 79 -7.79 -25.04 -0.65
C GLU A 79 -6.26 -25.11 -0.61
N LYS A 80 -5.58 -24.08 -1.13
CA LYS A 80 -4.11 -24.02 -1.14
C LYS A 80 -3.56 -22.96 -0.20
N GLY A 81 -2.76 -23.40 0.75
CA GLY A 81 -1.94 -22.53 1.59
C GLY A 81 -0.71 -21.96 0.89
N PHE A 82 -0.43 -20.68 1.15
CA PHE A 82 0.80 -19.98 0.76
C PHE A 82 1.46 -19.34 1.98
N LEU A 83 2.77 -19.62 2.15
CA LEU A 83 3.64 -19.01 3.16
C LEU A 83 4.52 -17.95 2.51
N LEU A 84 4.47 -16.71 3.02
CA LEU A 84 5.18 -15.59 2.39
C LEU A 84 6.72 -15.63 2.58
N GLY A 85 7.22 -16.12 3.73
CA GLY A 85 8.66 -16.16 4.03
C GLY A 85 9.41 -17.45 3.63
N ILE A 86 8.70 -18.55 3.32
CA ILE A 86 9.36 -19.86 3.10
C ILE A 86 9.62 -20.14 1.62
N LEU A 87 10.74 -19.59 1.15
CA LEU A 87 11.36 -19.95 -0.14
C LEU A 87 11.69 -21.44 -0.22
N GLN A 88 11.34 -22.09 -1.33
CA GLN A 88 11.78 -23.46 -1.64
C GLN A 88 13.29 -23.54 -1.94
N ARG A 89 13.84 -24.76 -1.98
CA ARG A 89 15.27 -25.05 -2.19
C ARG A 89 15.69 -24.95 -3.67
N GLY A 90 15.75 -23.74 -4.20
CA GLY A 90 16.34 -23.49 -5.54
C GLY A 90 17.86 -23.72 -5.58
N LYS A 91 18.37 -24.26 -6.69
CA LYS A 91 19.83 -24.40 -6.95
C LYS A 91 20.39 -23.06 -7.45
N ARG A 92 21.53 -22.62 -6.89
CA ARG A 92 22.27 -21.44 -7.37
C ARG A 92 23.69 -21.83 -7.76
N TYR A 93 24.19 -21.26 -8.85
CA TYR A 93 25.57 -21.39 -9.28
C TYR A 93 26.35 -20.15 -8.85
N PHE A 94 27.51 -20.36 -8.22
CA PHE A 94 28.42 -19.29 -7.79
C PHE A 94 29.79 -19.53 -8.42
N SER A 95 30.51 -18.46 -8.77
CA SER A 95 31.95 -18.60 -9.04
C SER A 95 32.67 -18.94 -7.73
N ARG A 96 33.64 -19.87 -7.78
CA ARG A 96 34.34 -20.37 -6.58
C ARG A 96 34.86 -19.22 -5.71
N ARG A 97 35.52 -18.25 -6.33
CA ARG A 97 36.03 -17.02 -5.70
C ARG A 97 34.93 -16.23 -4.96
N LYS A 98 33.78 -15.92 -5.58
CA LYS A 98 32.68 -15.23 -4.85
C LYS A 98 32.06 -16.07 -3.74
N TYR A 99 32.01 -17.40 -3.91
CA TYR A 99 31.55 -18.32 -2.86
C TYR A 99 32.51 -18.37 -1.67
N GLU A 100 33.80 -18.12 -1.88
CA GLU A 100 34.80 -18.03 -0.82
C GLU A 100 34.79 -16.63 -0.17
N GLU A 101 34.75 -15.55 -0.97
CA GLU A 101 34.83 -14.14 -0.53
C GLU A 101 33.55 -13.60 0.15
N THR A 102 32.34 -14.12 -0.13
CA THR A 102 31.09 -13.53 0.38
C THR A 102 30.27 -14.46 1.29
N GLY A 103 29.76 -13.90 2.40
CA GLY A 103 28.97 -14.63 3.40
C GLY A 103 27.53 -14.95 3.00
N LEU A 104 27.01 -14.37 1.91
CA LEU A 104 25.62 -14.51 1.41
C LEU A 104 25.36 -15.86 0.71
N LYS A 105 25.77 -16.95 1.38
CA LYS A 105 25.67 -18.35 0.95
C LYS A 105 24.25 -18.91 1.11
N GLN A 106 23.47 -18.34 2.03
CA GLN A 106 22.08 -18.69 2.28
C GLN A 106 21.15 -17.67 1.61
N ARG A 107 19.91 -18.07 1.30
CA ARG A 107 18.84 -17.10 1.04
C ARG A 107 18.52 -16.42 2.37
N LEU A 108 18.34 -15.09 2.37
CA LEU A 108 17.62 -14.45 3.47
C LEU A 108 16.16 -14.94 3.40
N GLN A 109 15.84 -15.98 4.15
CA GLN A 109 14.46 -16.25 4.51
C GLN A 109 14.09 -15.23 5.58
N ASP A 110 13.27 -14.25 5.20
CA ASP A 110 12.63 -13.40 6.20
C ASP A 110 11.73 -14.28 7.05
N GLY A 111 11.75 -14.10 8.38
CA GLY A 111 11.03 -14.96 9.34
C GLY A 111 9.50 -14.86 9.26
N ASN A 112 8.97 -14.20 8.22
CA ASN A 112 7.56 -13.91 8.03
C ASN A 112 6.76 -15.20 7.76
N ARG A 113 6.05 -15.67 8.79
CA ARG A 113 5.12 -16.81 8.71
C ARG A 113 3.70 -16.42 8.30
N GLU A 114 3.49 -15.21 7.78
CA GLU A 114 2.18 -14.80 7.25
C GLU A 114 1.64 -15.81 6.23
N TRP A 115 0.40 -16.20 6.47
CA TRP A 115 -0.34 -17.18 5.68
C TRP A 115 -1.45 -16.52 4.86
N ILE A 116 -1.64 -17.00 3.64
CA ILE A 116 -2.81 -16.73 2.80
C ILE A 116 -3.29 -18.06 2.22
N THR A 117 -4.60 -18.33 2.31
CA THR A 117 -5.21 -19.51 1.68
C THR A 117 -5.95 -19.08 0.41
N SER A 118 -5.78 -19.80 -0.70
CA SER A 118 -6.63 -19.66 -1.89
C SER A 118 -7.60 -20.83 -1.99
N ILE A 119 -8.90 -20.56 -2.00
CA ILE A 119 -9.90 -21.52 -2.48
C ILE A 119 -9.91 -21.44 -4.01
N GLY A 120 -9.66 -22.57 -4.66
CA GLY A 120 -9.80 -22.76 -6.10
C GLY A 120 -10.97 -23.69 -6.41
N ALA A 121 -11.62 -23.48 -7.55
CA ALA A 121 -12.55 -24.47 -8.09
C ALA A 121 -12.44 -24.56 -9.62
N ILE A 122 -12.52 -25.77 -10.15
CA ILE A 122 -12.39 -26.09 -11.58
C ILE A 122 -13.53 -26.98 -12.05
N CYS A 123 -13.94 -26.81 -13.30
CA CYS A 123 -14.99 -27.59 -13.94
C CYS A 123 -14.39 -28.69 -14.83
N ALA A 124 -15.14 -29.77 -15.06
CA ALA A 124 -14.64 -30.90 -15.85
C ALA A 124 -14.66 -30.68 -17.38
N ASP A 125 -15.25 -29.58 -17.86
CA ASP A 125 -15.11 -29.08 -19.24
C ASP A 125 -13.79 -28.32 -19.51
N GLY A 126 -12.97 -28.11 -18.48
CA GLY A 126 -11.72 -27.36 -18.59
C GLY A 126 -11.81 -25.88 -18.22
N THR A 127 -12.97 -25.37 -17.82
CA THR A 127 -13.12 -24.01 -17.25
C THR A 127 -12.73 -23.96 -15.77
N SER A 128 -12.45 -22.76 -15.24
CA SER A 128 -12.22 -22.52 -13.80
C SER A 128 -13.12 -21.40 -13.28
N LEU A 129 -13.46 -21.48 -11.99
CA LEU A 129 -14.08 -20.38 -11.25
C LEU A 129 -13.01 -19.37 -10.83
N SER A 130 -13.45 -18.16 -10.46
CA SER A 130 -12.58 -17.13 -9.91
C SER A 130 -11.94 -17.59 -8.59
N PRO A 131 -10.61 -17.45 -8.40
CA PRO A 131 -9.97 -17.77 -7.13
C PRO A 131 -10.53 -16.90 -6.01
N SER A 132 -10.63 -17.47 -4.80
CA SER A 132 -11.04 -16.74 -3.59
C SER A 132 -9.89 -16.75 -2.57
N LEU A 133 -9.46 -15.59 -2.09
CA LEU A 133 -8.28 -15.42 -1.23
C LEU A 133 -8.65 -15.04 0.21
N ILE A 134 -8.12 -15.80 1.17
CA ILE A 134 -8.30 -15.62 2.62
C ILE A 134 -7.01 -15.10 3.21
N TYR A 135 -7.00 -13.84 3.64
CA TYR A 135 -5.85 -13.22 4.29
C TYR A 135 -5.88 -13.43 5.81
N GLN A 136 -4.77 -13.85 6.40
CA GLN A 136 -4.65 -13.90 7.87
C GLN A 136 -4.68 -12.48 8.46
N ALA A 137 -5.70 -12.15 9.26
CA ALA A 137 -5.88 -10.83 9.86
C ALA A 137 -6.50 -10.92 11.26
N VAL A 138 -5.75 -10.51 12.29
CA VAL A 138 -6.25 -10.46 13.69
C VAL A 138 -7.44 -9.51 13.82
N SER A 139 -7.47 -8.42 13.04
CA SER A 139 -8.57 -7.45 12.97
C SER A 139 -9.78 -7.94 12.15
N GLY A 140 -9.75 -9.15 11.59
CA GLY A 140 -10.81 -9.69 10.71
C GLY A 140 -10.96 -9.01 9.34
N ASN A 141 -10.29 -7.86 9.10
CA ASN A 141 -10.49 -7.00 7.93
C ASN A 141 -9.33 -7.03 6.93
N VAL A 142 -9.66 -6.93 5.63
CA VAL A 142 -8.70 -6.74 4.54
C VAL A 142 -8.23 -5.28 4.51
N GLN A 143 -6.91 -5.07 4.35
CA GLN A 143 -6.31 -3.74 4.21
C GLN A 143 -6.22 -3.34 2.73
N ASP A 144 -6.42 -2.06 2.40
CA ASP A 144 -6.28 -1.55 1.02
C ASP A 144 -4.94 -1.94 0.39
N THR A 145 -3.89 -1.80 1.19
CA THR A 145 -2.52 -2.06 0.73
C THR A 145 -2.26 -3.51 0.32
N TRP A 146 -3.13 -4.47 0.69
CA TRP A 146 -3.05 -5.87 0.24
C TRP A 146 -3.66 -6.09 -1.15
N LEU A 147 -4.50 -5.14 -1.61
CA LEU A 147 -5.19 -5.16 -2.89
C LEU A 147 -4.71 -4.05 -3.84
N GLN A 148 -3.59 -3.36 -3.54
CA GLN A 148 -3.11 -2.25 -4.38
C GLN A 148 -2.81 -2.66 -5.83
N ASP A 149 -2.25 -3.85 -6.03
CA ASP A 149 -1.93 -4.38 -7.36
C ASP A 149 -3.12 -5.17 -7.99
N TYR A 150 -4.35 -5.04 -7.45
CA TYR A 150 -5.58 -5.66 -7.97
C TYR A 150 -6.43 -4.68 -8.81
N ASN A 151 -6.79 -5.10 -10.03
CA ASN A 151 -7.65 -4.36 -10.96
C ASN A 151 -9.02 -5.06 -11.18
N PRO A 152 -10.12 -4.55 -10.59
CA PRO A 152 -11.47 -5.11 -10.77
C PRO A 152 -11.99 -5.19 -12.21
N GLN A 153 -11.42 -4.42 -13.15
CA GLN A 153 -11.86 -4.41 -14.55
C GLN A 153 -11.27 -5.57 -15.37
N GLU A 154 -10.04 -5.96 -15.07
CA GLU A 154 -9.30 -7.01 -15.80
C GLU A 154 -9.28 -8.36 -15.05
N GLN A 155 -9.47 -8.34 -13.73
CA GLN A 155 -9.15 -9.45 -12.85
C GLN A 155 -10.36 -9.80 -11.98
N LYS A 156 -10.81 -11.06 -12.08
CA LYS A 156 -11.92 -11.58 -11.27
C LYS A 156 -11.38 -12.45 -10.15
N CYS A 157 -11.46 -11.92 -8.93
CA CYS A 157 -11.04 -12.60 -7.70
C CYS A 157 -11.96 -12.17 -6.56
N TYR A 158 -12.14 -13.04 -5.58
CA TYR A 158 -12.91 -12.76 -4.36
C TYR A 158 -11.97 -12.71 -3.17
N PHE A 159 -12.19 -11.80 -2.23
CA PHE A 159 -11.29 -11.59 -1.09
C PHE A 159 -12.04 -11.74 0.23
N THR A 160 -11.39 -12.27 1.26
CA THR A 160 -11.86 -12.26 2.63
C THR A 160 -10.68 -12.34 3.60
N SER A 161 -10.95 -12.35 4.90
CA SER A 161 -9.93 -12.42 5.94
C SER A 161 -10.42 -13.17 7.16
N SER A 162 -9.51 -13.89 7.84
CA SER A 162 -9.79 -14.62 9.07
C SER A 162 -8.62 -14.50 10.05
N PRO A 163 -8.82 -14.57 11.38
CA PRO A 163 -7.72 -14.51 12.35
C PRO A 163 -6.70 -15.65 12.18
N SER A 164 -7.15 -16.81 11.72
CA SER A 164 -6.30 -17.99 11.48
C SER A 164 -5.61 -17.97 10.11
N GLY A 165 -6.15 -17.27 9.11
CA GLY A 165 -5.74 -17.38 7.70
C GLY A 165 -6.33 -18.60 6.97
N TRP A 166 -7.13 -19.41 7.67
CA TRP A 166 -7.80 -20.60 7.16
C TRP A 166 -9.31 -20.35 6.98
N THR A 167 -9.96 -21.27 6.27
CA THR A 167 -11.42 -21.35 6.16
C THR A 167 -12.04 -21.79 7.48
N ASN A 168 -13.31 -21.41 7.66
CA ASN A 168 -14.21 -21.87 8.71
C ASN A 168 -15.62 -21.99 8.11
N ASP A 169 -16.54 -22.57 8.87
CA ASP A 169 -17.93 -22.85 8.53
C ASP A 169 -18.63 -21.67 7.83
N LYS A 170 -18.43 -20.45 8.36
CA LYS A 170 -19.01 -19.22 7.82
C LYS A 170 -18.37 -18.84 6.48
N ILE A 171 -17.06 -18.98 6.33
CA ILE A 171 -16.33 -18.72 5.09
C ILE A 171 -16.71 -19.76 4.02
N GLY A 172 -16.76 -21.05 4.35
CA GLY A 172 -17.16 -22.12 3.44
C GLY A 172 -18.58 -21.89 2.89
N TYR A 173 -19.54 -21.63 3.77
CA TYR A 173 -20.91 -21.25 3.37
C TYR A 173 -20.95 -19.96 2.52
N THR A 174 -20.20 -18.92 2.91
CA THR A 174 -20.20 -17.64 2.17
C THR A 174 -19.57 -17.80 0.79
N TRP A 175 -18.56 -18.66 0.63
CA TRP A 175 -17.97 -19.03 -0.66
C TRP A 175 -18.98 -19.79 -1.55
N LEU A 176 -19.69 -20.76 -0.99
CA LEU A 176 -20.73 -21.51 -1.69
C LEU A 176 -21.79 -20.58 -2.29
N VAL A 177 -22.30 -19.63 -1.51
CA VAL A 177 -23.33 -18.68 -1.96
C VAL A 177 -22.78 -17.63 -2.92
N ASN A 178 -21.70 -16.92 -2.54
CA ASN A 178 -21.27 -15.70 -3.25
C ASN A 178 -20.29 -15.95 -4.40
N THR A 179 -19.61 -17.10 -4.41
CA THR A 179 -18.70 -17.52 -5.47
C THR A 179 -19.30 -18.67 -6.26
N PHE A 180 -19.51 -19.85 -5.64
CA PHE A 180 -19.85 -21.06 -6.39
C PHE A 180 -21.22 -21.02 -7.06
N ASP A 181 -22.30 -20.80 -6.31
CA ASP A 181 -23.64 -20.72 -6.90
C ASP A 181 -23.70 -19.54 -7.88
N LYS A 182 -23.23 -18.37 -7.47
CA LYS A 182 -23.22 -17.16 -8.30
C LYS A 182 -22.54 -17.32 -9.67
N GLU A 183 -21.42 -18.05 -9.76
CA GLU A 183 -20.73 -18.27 -11.04
C GLU A 183 -21.31 -19.44 -11.85
N THR A 184 -21.90 -20.45 -11.20
CA THR A 184 -22.35 -21.68 -11.88
C THR A 184 -23.85 -21.73 -12.21
N LYS A 185 -24.70 -20.99 -11.49
CA LYS A 185 -26.18 -21.03 -11.62
C LYS A 185 -26.64 -20.67 -13.04
N ALA A 186 -26.05 -19.63 -13.63
CA ALA A 186 -26.34 -19.21 -15.02
C ALA A 186 -25.95 -20.27 -16.06
N LYS A 187 -24.85 -21.00 -15.83
CA LYS A 187 -24.36 -22.08 -16.70
C LYS A 187 -25.24 -23.34 -16.61
N ALA A 188 -25.69 -23.69 -15.40
CA ALA A 188 -26.52 -24.88 -15.15
C ALA A 188 -28.02 -24.69 -15.45
N ARG A 189 -28.54 -23.45 -15.38
CA ARG A 189 -29.95 -23.06 -15.60
C ARG A 189 -30.95 -23.76 -14.67
N ARG A 190 -31.29 -25.02 -14.95
CA ARG A 190 -32.21 -25.89 -14.18
C ARG A 190 -31.65 -27.30 -13.92
N LYS A 191 -30.51 -27.66 -14.52
CA LYS A 191 -29.83 -28.96 -14.34
C LYS A 191 -29.15 -29.03 -12.96
N TYR A 192 -28.89 -30.25 -12.49
CA TYR A 192 -28.08 -30.46 -11.30
C TYR A 192 -26.60 -30.09 -11.54
N ARG A 193 -25.94 -29.64 -10.48
CA ARG A 193 -24.49 -29.41 -10.43
C ARG A 193 -23.88 -30.39 -9.44
N LEU A 194 -22.70 -30.92 -9.72
CA LEU A 194 -21.97 -31.77 -8.80
C LEU A 194 -20.74 -31.02 -8.29
N LEU A 195 -20.66 -30.80 -6.98
CA LEU A 195 -19.53 -30.18 -6.31
C LEU A 195 -18.78 -31.26 -5.50
N ILE A 196 -17.53 -31.50 -5.88
CA ILE A 196 -16.64 -32.51 -5.29
C ILE A 196 -15.61 -31.78 -4.42
N LEU A 197 -15.59 -32.07 -3.11
CA LEU A 197 -14.75 -31.42 -2.10
C LEU A 197 -14.28 -32.42 -1.03
N ASP A 198 -13.35 -31.99 -0.17
CA ASP A 198 -12.82 -32.83 0.90
C ASP A 198 -13.73 -32.84 2.16
N GLY A 199 -13.55 -33.85 3.02
CA GLY A 199 -14.36 -34.04 4.21
C GLY A 199 -14.01 -33.12 5.39
N HIS A 200 -13.41 -31.95 5.16
CA HIS A 200 -13.03 -31.05 6.24
C HIS A 200 -14.25 -30.39 6.88
N GLY A 201 -14.30 -30.34 8.22
CA GLY A 201 -15.50 -29.96 8.98
C GLY A 201 -16.08 -28.58 8.63
N SER A 202 -15.25 -27.64 8.19
CA SER A 202 -15.66 -26.30 7.75
C SER A 202 -16.56 -26.28 6.50
N HIS A 203 -16.59 -27.38 5.74
CA HIS A 203 -17.26 -27.46 4.43
C HIS A 203 -18.55 -28.29 4.45
N VAL A 204 -18.90 -28.89 5.60
CA VAL A 204 -19.98 -29.89 5.72
C VAL A 204 -20.90 -29.60 6.92
N THR A 205 -21.29 -28.33 7.10
CA THR A 205 -22.33 -27.95 8.07
C THR A 205 -23.73 -28.16 7.50
N MET A 206 -24.75 -28.35 8.34
CA MET A 206 -26.12 -28.60 7.86
C MET A 206 -26.63 -27.46 6.95
N LYS A 207 -26.38 -26.20 7.33
CA LYS A 207 -26.72 -25.01 6.52
C LYS A 207 -26.06 -25.01 5.11
N PHE A 208 -24.88 -25.62 4.98
CA PHE A 208 -24.20 -25.80 3.69
C PHE A 208 -24.89 -26.88 2.84
N ILE A 209 -25.30 -27.99 3.47
CA ILE A 209 -26.01 -29.10 2.82
C ILE A 209 -27.42 -28.66 2.37
N GLU A 210 -28.18 -28.00 3.25
CA GLU A 210 -29.53 -27.46 2.99
C GLU A 210 -29.52 -26.47 1.81
N TYR A 211 -28.56 -25.55 1.79
CA TYR A 211 -28.43 -24.60 0.68
C TYR A 211 -28.05 -25.31 -0.63
N CYS A 212 -27.21 -26.34 -0.57
CA CYS A 212 -26.86 -27.15 -1.74
C CYS A 212 -28.08 -27.86 -2.33
N ASP A 213 -28.85 -28.57 -1.51
CA ASP A 213 -30.06 -29.29 -1.95
C ASP A 213 -31.10 -28.33 -2.56
N ALA A 214 -31.43 -27.24 -1.85
CA ALA A 214 -32.36 -26.20 -2.31
C ALA A 214 -31.94 -25.54 -3.64
N ASN A 215 -30.65 -25.58 -3.98
CA ASN A 215 -30.10 -25.02 -5.22
C ASN A 215 -29.68 -26.09 -6.26
N ARG A 216 -30.08 -27.36 -6.09
CA ARG A 216 -29.74 -28.48 -7.00
C ARG A 216 -28.23 -28.69 -7.16
N ILE A 217 -27.49 -28.54 -6.06
CA ILE A 217 -26.06 -28.83 -5.95
C ILE A 217 -25.91 -30.14 -5.19
N LEU A 218 -25.52 -31.19 -5.91
CA LEU A 218 -25.14 -32.48 -5.34
C LEU A 218 -23.74 -32.35 -4.74
N LEU A 219 -23.57 -32.82 -3.50
CA LEU A 219 -22.27 -32.86 -2.83
C LEU A 219 -21.66 -34.26 -2.94
N ALA A 220 -20.42 -34.32 -3.39
CA ALA A 220 -19.58 -35.52 -3.32
C ALA A 220 -18.39 -35.22 -2.41
N ILE A 221 -18.32 -35.92 -1.27
CA ILE A 221 -17.26 -35.77 -0.29
C ILE A 221 -16.23 -36.88 -0.54
N PHE A 222 -14.95 -36.52 -0.65
CA PHE A 222 -13.89 -37.51 -0.83
C PHE A 222 -13.73 -38.42 0.40
N PRO A 223 -13.41 -39.72 0.21
CA PRO A 223 -13.04 -40.61 1.30
C PRO A 223 -11.91 -40.05 2.19
N PRO A 224 -11.90 -40.31 3.51
CA PRO A 224 -10.86 -39.80 4.40
C PRO A 224 -9.44 -40.09 3.91
N HIS A 225 -8.63 -39.03 3.83
CA HIS A 225 -7.25 -39.01 3.34
C HIS A 225 -7.03 -39.44 1.87
N SER A 226 -8.05 -39.50 1.00
CA SER A 226 -7.85 -39.86 -0.42
C SER A 226 -7.39 -38.73 -1.34
N THR A 227 -7.20 -37.53 -0.79
CA THR A 227 -7.01 -36.26 -1.52
C THR A 227 -5.91 -36.32 -2.58
N HIS A 228 -4.74 -36.86 -2.22
CA HIS A 228 -3.57 -36.98 -3.11
C HIS A 228 -3.74 -37.97 -4.28
N SER A 229 -4.81 -38.80 -4.24
CA SER A 229 -5.13 -39.78 -5.27
C SER A 229 -6.34 -39.35 -6.11
N LEU A 230 -7.35 -38.72 -5.49
CA LEU A 230 -8.66 -38.47 -6.08
C LEU A 230 -9.01 -36.99 -6.34
N GLN A 231 -8.24 -36.00 -5.85
CA GLN A 231 -8.57 -34.59 -6.01
C GLN A 231 -7.85 -33.96 -7.23
N PRO A 232 -8.56 -33.57 -8.32
CA PRO A 232 -7.92 -33.03 -9.53
C PRO A 232 -7.00 -31.83 -9.29
N LEU A 233 -7.38 -30.90 -8.40
CA LEU A 233 -6.59 -29.73 -8.04
C LEU A 233 -5.23 -30.10 -7.44
N ASP A 234 -5.21 -30.92 -6.39
CA ASP A 234 -3.99 -31.39 -5.72
C ASP A 234 -3.11 -32.25 -6.67
N VAL A 235 -3.73 -33.16 -7.43
CA VAL A 235 -3.06 -34.11 -8.35
C VAL A 235 -2.38 -33.46 -9.56
N SER A 236 -2.83 -32.28 -10.03
CA SER A 236 -2.31 -31.73 -11.29
C SER A 236 -2.20 -30.20 -11.43
N LEU A 237 -2.73 -29.40 -10.50
CA LEU A 237 -2.76 -27.93 -10.64
C LEU A 237 -2.02 -27.23 -9.50
N PHE A 238 -2.20 -27.69 -8.26
CA PHE A 238 -1.59 -27.10 -7.07
C PHE A 238 -0.08 -27.32 -6.97
N SER A 239 0.48 -28.33 -7.63
CA SER A 239 1.94 -28.48 -7.78
C SER A 239 2.52 -27.46 -8.79
N PRO A 240 2.07 -27.39 -10.06
CA PRO A 240 2.45 -26.31 -10.97
C PRO A 240 2.25 -24.89 -10.42
N LEU A 241 1.16 -24.65 -9.68
CA LEU A 241 0.89 -23.35 -9.05
C LEU A 241 1.92 -22.99 -7.97
N ALA A 242 2.37 -23.97 -7.17
CA ALA A 242 3.42 -23.74 -6.18
C ALA A 242 4.78 -23.44 -6.84
N THR A 243 5.10 -24.11 -7.95
CA THR A 243 6.32 -23.83 -8.74
C THR A 243 6.27 -22.44 -9.36
N ALA A 244 5.22 -22.13 -10.13
CA ALA A 244 5.08 -20.84 -10.81
C ALA A 244 5.04 -19.65 -9.84
N TYR A 245 4.47 -19.84 -8.64
CA TYR A 245 4.50 -18.84 -7.57
C TYR A 245 5.90 -18.69 -6.97
N SER A 246 6.63 -19.79 -6.77
CA SER A 246 8.04 -19.75 -6.34
C SER A 246 8.92 -19.02 -7.36
N ASP A 247 8.69 -19.23 -8.66
CA ASP A 247 9.42 -18.55 -9.73
C ASP A 247 9.18 -17.03 -9.74
N GLU A 248 7.93 -16.58 -9.53
CA GLU A 248 7.64 -15.14 -9.41
C GLU A 248 8.20 -14.53 -8.12
N ILE A 249 8.30 -15.28 -7.01
CA ILE A 249 9.03 -14.83 -5.81
C ILE A 249 10.54 -14.68 -6.12
N GLU A 250 11.16 -15.67 -6.77
CA GLU A 250 12.59 -15.62 -7.08
C GLU A 250 12.93 -14.46 -8.02
N LYS A 251 12.06 -14.21 -9.01
CA LYS A 251 12.09 -13.03 -9.88
C LYS A 251 11.91 -11.73 -9.10
N PHE A 252 10.92 -11.63 -8.21
CA PHE A 252 10.72 -10.46 -7.35
C PHE A 252 11.96 -10.14 -6.50
N LEU A 253 12.55 -11.15 -5.84
CA LEU A 253 13.75 -10.98 -5.04
C LEU A 253 14.98 -10.62 -5.89
N HIS A 254 15.10 -11.17 -7.10
CA HIS A 254 16.13 -10.78 -8.06
C HIS A 254 15.98 -9.31 -8.47
N ASP A 255 14.78 -8.91 -8.87
CA ASP A 255 14.47 -7.58 -9.39
C ASP A 255 14.58 -6.49 -8.31
N CYS A 256 14.57 -6.87 -7.02
CA CYS A 256 14.80 -5.98 -5.86
C CYS A 256 16.16 -6.24 -5.17
N GLN A 257 17.04 -7.06 -5.76
CA GLN A 257 18.35 -7.50 -5.22
C GLN A 257 18.31 -8.10 -3.79
N GLY A 258 17.14 -8.53 -3.31
CA GLY A 258 16.92 -9.01 -1.94
C GLY A 258 16.81 -7.91 -0.87
N PHE A 259 16.80 -6.62 -1.24
CA PHE A 259 16.58 -5.54 -0.26
C PHE A 259 15.13 -5.47 0.24
N CYS A 260 14.18 -5.84 -0.60
CA CYS A 260 12.76 -5.86 -0.22
C CYS A 260 12.35 -7.20 0.41
N LYS A 261 11.81 -7.13 1.63
CA LYS A 261 11.10 -8.23 2.32
C LYS A 261 9.82 -8.63 1.58
N LEU A 262 9.23 -9.79 1.86
CA LEU A 262 7.98 -10.22 1.21
C LEU A 262 6.77 -10.00 2.15
N SER A 263 5.73 -9.32 1.65
CA SER A 263 4.56 -8.93 2.44
C SER A 263 3.23 -9.28 1.76
N LYS A 264 2.13 -9.23 2.52
CA LYS A 264 0.75 -9.37 2.00
C LYS A 264 0.40 -8.36 0.88
N ARG A 265 1.10 -7.20 0.81
CA ARG A 265 0.96 -6.23 -0.29
C ARG A 265 1.45 -6.79 -1.62
N ASP A 266 2.53 -7.57 -1.57
CA ASP A 266 3.22 -8.09 -2.75
C ASP A 266 2.57 -9.39 -3.27
N PHE A 267 1.82 -10.10 -2.42
CA PHE A 267 1.26 -11.42 -2.74
C PHE A 267 0.43 -11.44 -4.03
N PHE A 268 -0.53 -10.52 -4.18
CA PHE A 268 -1.56 -10.64 -5.20
C PHE A 268 -0.98 -10.66 -6.63
N ARG A 269 -0.03 -9.77 -6.95
CA ARG A 269 0.61 -9.73 -8.28
C ARG A 269 1.36 -11.02 -8.62
N MET A 270 2.07 -11.62 -7.66
CA MET A 270 2.77 -12.89 -7.84
C MET A 270 1.79 -14.07 -7.94
N PHE A 271 0.76 -14.07 -7.10
CA PHE A 271 -0.30 -15.09 -7.14
C PHE A 271 -1.06 -15.07 -8.47
N TRP A 272 -1.49 -13.91 -8.96
CA TRP A 272 -2.26 -13.81 -10.21
C TRP A 272 -1.43 -14.24 -11.43
N ALA A 273 -0.16 -13.82 -11.50
CA ALA A 273 0.78 -14.25 -12.54
C ALA A 273 1.05 -15.77 -12.49
N ALA A 274 1.12 -16.38 -11.30
CA ALA A 274 1.25 -17.83 -11.15
C ALA A 274 -0.06 -18.57 -11.48
N TRP A 275 -1.22 -18.02 -11.08
CA TRP A 275 -2.55 -18.58 -11.33
C TRP A 275 -2.81 -18.72 -12.82
N GLY A 276 -2.59 -17.67 -13.62
CA GLY A 276 -2.74 -17.71 -15.07
C GLY A 276 -1.81 -18.71 -15.79
N LYS A 277 -0.63 -19.01 -15.22
CA LYS A 277 0.30 -20.03 -15.74
C LYS A 277 -0.12 -21.47 -15.38
N ALA A 278 -0.67 -21.67 -14.19
CA ALA A 278 -1.01 -23.00 -13.68
C ALA A 278 -2.42 -23.45 -14.06
N ILE A 279 -3.41 -22.57 -13.96
CA ILE A 279 -4.84 -22.89 -14.11
C ILE A 279 -5.26 -22.68 -15.58
N THR A 280 -4.67 -23.50 -16.45
CA THR A 280 -4.97 -23.53 -17.89
C THR A 280 -5.92 -24.68 -18.22
N GLN A 281 -6.74 -24.54 -19.28
CA GLN A 281 -7.67 -25.58 -19.72
C GLN A 281 -6.99 -26.96 -19.91
N LYS A 282 -5.78 -26.97 -20.48
CA LYS A 282 -4.96 -28.17 -20.66
C LYS A 282 -4.59 -28.84 -19.33
N ASN A 283 -4.24 -28.06 -18.31
CA ASN A 283 -3.88 -28.58 -16.99
C ASN A 283 -5.12 -29.06 -16.22
N ILE A 284 -6.26 -28.37 -16.36
CA ILE A 284 -7.55 -28.76 -15.79
C ILE A 284 -7.99 -30.11 -16.35
N LEU A 285 -8.08 -30.25 -17.68
CA LEU A 285 -8.46 -31.50 -18.36
C LEU A 285 -7.47 -32.65 -18.05
N SER A 286 -6.17 -32.35 -17.91
CA SER A 286 -5.18 -33.35 -17.46
C SER A 286 -5.41 -33.81 -16.02
N GLY A 287 -5.83 -32.93 -15.11
CA GLY A 287 -6.19 -33.26 -13.73
C GLY A 287 -7.38 -34.21 -13.66
N TRP A 288 -8.47 -33.89 -14.36
CA TRP A 288 -9.66 -34.75 -14.42
C TRP A 288 -9.38 -36.13 -15.02
N LYS A 289 -8.55 -36.20 -16.09
CA LYS A 289 -8.14 -37.47 -16.69
C LYS A 289 -7.27 -38.31 -15.75
N LYS A 290 -6.33 -37.71 -15.01
CA LYS A 290 -5.48 -38.42 -14.03
C LYS A 290 -6.27 -39.03 -12.87
N VAL A 291 -7.41 -38.46 -12.54
CA VAL A 291 -8.33 -38.93 -11.48
C VAL A 291 -9.33 -39.96 -12.02
N GLY A 292 -9.48 -40.09 -13.35
CA GLY A 292 -10.35 -41.10 -13.96
C GLY A 292 -11.85 -40.78 -13.92
N LEU A 293 -12.23 -39.53 -13.60
CA LEU A 293 -13.63 -39.09 -13.61
C LEU A 293 -14.09 -38.62 -15.00
N ILE A 294 -13.27 -37.84 -15.71
CA ILE A 294 -13.55 -37.36 -17.08
C ILE A 294 -12.27 -37.48 -17.93
N PRO A 295 -12.25 -38.34 -18.99
CA PRO A 295 -13.24 -39.38 -19.29
C PRO A 295 -13.34 -40.39 -18.14
N TRP A 296 -14.46 -41.13 -18.10
CA TRP A 296 -14.72 -42.12 -17.06
C TRP A 296 -13.80 -43.34 -17.21
N ASP A 297 -12.74 -43.39 -16.41
CA ASP A 297 -11.79 -44.50 -16.34
C ASP A 297 -11.16 -44.59 -14.93
N PRO A 298 -11.88 -45.21 -13.96
CA PRO A 298 -11.39 -45.48 -12.61
C PRO A 298 -10.05 -46.24 -12.55
N GLN A 299 -9.66 -46.96 -13.61
CA GLN A 299 -8.44 -47.77 -13.61
C GLN A 299 -7.18 -46.91 -13.55
N ASN A 300 -7.22 -45.63 -13.97
CA ASN A 300 -6.10 -44.67 -13.80
C ASN A 300 -5.71 -44.41 -12.33
N VAL A 301 -6.62 -44.70 -11.40
CA VAL A 301 -6.35 -44.63 -9.95
C VAL A 301 -6.20 -46.03 -9.38
N LEU A 302 -7.10 -46.97 -9.71
CA LEU A 302 -7.09 -48.33 -9.13
C LEU A 302 -5.81 -49.12 -9.45
N ARG A 303 -5.26 -48.99 -10.67
CA ARG A 303 -4.00 -49.68 -11.07
C ARG A 303 -2.79 -49.30 -10.21
N ARG A 304 -2.82 -48.16 -9.52
CA ARG A 304 -1.73 -47.72 -8.62
C ARG A 304 -1.57 -48.64 -7.39
N PHE A 305 -2.60 -49.44 -7.08
CA PHE A 305 -2.64 -50.37 -5.96
C PHE A 305 -2.38 -51.83 -6.38
N THR A 306 -2.10 -52.07 -7.67
CA THR A 306 -1.91 -53.40 -8.27
C THR A 306 -0.63 -53.45 -9.13
N THR A 307 0.47 -52.91 -8.60
CA THR A 307 1.83 -52.79 -9.21
C THR A 307 2.32 -54.07 -9.89
N PRO A 308 3.17 -54.00 -10.95
CA PRO A 308 4.22 -52.98 -11.18
C PRO A 308 3.82 -51.68 -11.89
N GLN A 309 4.75 -50.72 -11.92
CA GLN A 309 4.66 -49.52 -12.77
C GLN A 309 5.43 -49.74 -14.07
N ASP A 310 4.96 -49.10 -15.15
CA ASP A 310 5.79 -48.84 -16.32
C ASP A 310 5.47 -47.48 -16.95
N ASP A 311 6.30 -47.11 -17.93
CA ASP A 311 6.26 -45.93 -18.80
C ASP A 311 6.46 -44.52 -18.18
N ARG A 312 7.51 -43.86 -18.71
CA ARG A 312 7.94 -42.51 -18.39
C ARG A 312 7.90 -41.66 -19.66
N PRO A 313 7.06 -40.61 -19.73
CA PRO A 313 7.08 -39.69 -20.87
C PRO A 313 8.45 -39.02 -21.02
N SER A 314 9.01 -39.05 -22.23
CA SER A 314 10.23 -38.30 -22.55
C SER A 314 9.94 -36.80 -22.54
N SER A 315 10.53 -36.06 -21.59
CA SER A 315 10.46 -34.61 -21.55
C SER A 315 11.54 -34.01 -22.45
N SER A 316 11.11 -33.51 -23.61
CA SER A 316 11.90 -32.80 -24.62
C SER A 316 12.86 -31.75 -24.03
N GLU A 317 13.94 -31.48 -24.75
CA GLU A 317 14.87 -30.38 -24.48
C GLU A 317 14.13 -29.03 -24.42
N SER A 318 14.63 -28.13 -23.57
CA SER A 318 14.23 -26.71 -23.58
C SER A 318 15.46 -25.82 -23.32
N SER A 319 16.11 -25.43 -24.42
CA SER A 319 17.21 -24.48 -24.40
C SER A 319 16.68 -23.05 -24.28
N THR A 320 16.76 -22.45 -23.09
CA THR A 320 16.41 -21.03 -22.88
C THR A 320 17.64 -20.22 -22.46
N SER A 321 18.36 -19.69 -23.45
CA SER A 321 19.54 -18.85 -23.30
C SER A 321 19.18 -17.39 -22.96
N ILE A 322 18.97 -17.11 -21.66
CA ILE A 322 18.66 -15.75 -21.17
C ILE A 322 19.93 -14.89 -21.08
N LEU A 323 20.44 -14.44 -22.23
CA LEU A 323 21.33 -13.28 -22.38
C LEU A 323 21.08 -12.59 -23.74
N SER A 324 21.13 -11.26 -23.78
CA SER A 324 21.02 -10.52 -25.06
C SER A 324 22.26 -10.72 -25.93
N ALA A 325 22.21 -11.72 -26.81
CA ALA A 325 23.29 -12.02 -27.75
C ALA A 325 23.42 -10.99 -28.89
N GLY A 326 22.53 -10.00 -28.99
CA GLY A 326 22.54 -9.00 -30.06
C GLY A 326 23.72 -8.03 -29.97
N ASP A 327 23.91 -7.43 -28.80
CA ASP A 327 24.91 -6.36 -28.64
C ASP A 327 26.33 -6.89 -28.52
N TRP A 328 26.50 -8.07 -27.90
CA TRP A 328 27.76 -8.83 -27.99
C TRP A 328 28.18 -9.06 -29.44
N LYS A 329 27.28 -9.59 -30.28
CA LYS A 329 27.57 -9.84 -31.71
C LYS A 329 27.83 -8.56 -32.50
N ARG A 330 27.28 -7.41 -32.09
CA ARG A 330 27.60 -6.09 -32.69
C ARG A 330 29.00 -5.63 -32.32
N ILE A 331 29.37 -5.67 -31.05
CA ILE A 331 30.72 -5.29 -30.56
C ILE A 331 31.78 -6.22 -31.15
N GLU A 332 31.53 -7.53 -31.19
CA GLU A 332 32.44 -8.52 -31.77
C GLU A 332 32.64 -8.29 -33.29
N LYS A 333 31.57 -7.97 -34.04
CA LYS A 333 31.67 -7.61 -35.47
C LYS A 333 32.44 -6.31 -35.69
N LEU A 334 32.21 -5.28 -34.88
CA LEU A 334 32.95 -4.01 -34.98
C LEU A 334 34.44 -4.21 -34.70
N LEU A 335 34.78 -4.96 -33.64
CA LEU A 335 36.16 -5.24 -33.26
C LEU A 335 36.88 -6.09 -34.33
N LYS A 336 36.20 -7.08 -34.93
CA LYS A 336 36.70 -7.84 -36.09
C LYS A 336 36.86 -6.99 -37.36
N LYS A 337 36.15 -5.87 -37.51
CA LYS A 337 36.28 -4.95 -38.65
C LYS A 337 37.40 -3.92 -38.47
N THR A 338 37.72 -3.54 -37.23
CA THR A 338 38.78 -2.55 -36.94
C THR A 338 40.16 -3.17 -36.67
N VAL A 339 40.20 -4.39 -36.11
CA VAL A 339 41.46 -5.08 -35.75
C VAL A 339 41.95 -5.94 -36.92
N ARG A 340 42.98 -5.45 -37.63
CA ARG A 340 43.60 -6.16 -38.77
C ARG A 340 44.19 -7.54 -38.43
N ASN A 341 44.55 -7.81 -37.17
CA ASN A 341 45.13 -9.09 -36.78
C ASN A 341 44.69 -9.53 -35.37
N MET A 342 43.68 -10.40 -35.31
CA MET A 342 43.04 -10.89 -34.07
C MET A 342 43.97 -11.65 -33.12
N HIS A 343 45.11 -12.15 -33.60
CA HIS A 343 46.03 -12.99 -32.83
C HIS A 343 47.12 -12.21 -32.08
N ASP A 344 47.26 -10.91 -32.32
CA ASP A 344 48.23 -10.08 -31.59
C ASP A 344 47.84 -9.93 -30.09
N LYS A 345 48.87 -9.94 -29.22
CA LYS A 345 48.71 -9.79 -27.77
C LYS A 345 48.07 -8.45 -27.38
N LYS A 346 48.32 -7.35 -28.10
CA LYS A 346 47.65 -6.06 -27.83
C LYS A 346 46.17 -6.14 -28.19
N SER A 347 45.86 -6.69 -29.37
CA SER A 347 44.48 -6.96 -29.83
C SER A 347 43.69 -7.83 -28.85
N GLN A 348 44.27 -8.92 -28.35
CA GLN A 348 43.62 -9.77 -27.35
C GLN A 348 43.45 -9.08 -26.00
N LYS A 349 44.42 -8.25 -25.56
CA LYS A 349 44.27 -7.44 -24.34
C LYS A 349 43.13 -6.44 -24.48
N LEU A 350 43.03 -5.75 -25.61
CA LEU A 350 41.95 -4.80 -25.92
C LEU A 350 40.58 -5.48 -25.98
N HIS A 351 40.47 -6.66 -26.60
CA HIS A 351 39.23 -7.43 -26.59
C HIS A 351 38.82 -7.84 -25.16
N ARG A 352 39.77 -8.32 -24.34
CA ARG A 352 39.50 -8.67 -22.93
C ARG A 352 39.04 -7.45 -22.10
N THR A 353 39.66 -6.28 -22.27
CA THR A 353 39.23 -5.07 -21.54
C THR A 353 37.90 -4.53 -22.04
N ILE A 354 37.61 -4.55 -23.35
CA ILE A 354 36.29 -4.18 -23.89
C ILE A 354 35.21 -5.13 -23.37
N ASN A 355 35.46 -6.44 -23.35
CA ASN A 355 34.53 -7.41 -22.80
C ASN A 355 34.26 -7.16 -21.30
N HIS A 356 35.32 -6.90 -20.52
CA HIS A 356 35.23 -6.59 -19.09
C HIS A 356 34.42 -5.31 -18.82
N LEU A 357 34.73 -4.21 -19.50
CA LEU A 357 34.00 -2.95 -19.37
C LEU A 357 32.54 -3.09 -19.84
N THR A 358 32.29 -3.90 -20.88
CA THR A 358 30.92 -4.17 -21.36
C THR A 358 30.14 -4.97 -20.31
N THR A 359 30.72 -6.01 -19.70
CA THR A 359 30.04 -6.78 -18.66
C THR A 359 29.84 -5.94 -17.39
N GLU A 360 30.79 -5.09 -17.00
CA GLU A 360 30.60 -4.15 -15.88
C GLU A 360 29.50 -3.13 -16.16
N CYS A 361 29.49 -2.49 -17.32
CA CYS A 361 28.41 -1.57 -17.72
C CYS A 361 27.03 -2.25 -17.74
N VAL A 362 26.93 -3.52 -18.13
CA VAL A 362 25.67 -4.30 -18.06
C VAL A 362 25.30 -4.62 -16.61
N LEU A 363 26.26 -5.07 -15.79
CA LEU A 363 26.05 -5.36 -14.37
C LEU A 363 25.64 -4.11 -13.58
N LEU A 364 26.28 -2.97 -13.83
CA LEU A 364 25.94 -1.68 -13.22
C LEU A 364 24.55 -1.20 -13.64
N LYS A 365 24.15 -1.34 -14.91
CA LYS A 365 22.78 -1.00 -15.35
C LYS A 365 21.72 -1.89 -14.69
N LEU A 366 22.00 -3.18 -14.53
CA LEU A 366 21.13 -4.09 -13.77
C LEU A 366 21.12 -3.75 -12.27
N GLN A 367 22.25 -3.29 -11.73
CA GLN A 367 22.35 -2.88 -10.33
C GLN A 367 21.57 -1.59 -10.05
N VAL A 368 21.68 -0.56 -10.91
CA VAL A 368 20.88 0.66 -10.79
C VAL A 368 19.39 0.32 -10.89
N LYS A 369 18.96 -0.42 -11.92
CA LYS A 369 17.55 -0.80 -12.09
C LYS A 369 16.96 -1.55 -10.91
N GLY A 370 17.71 -2.49 -10.30
CA GLY A 370 17.21 -3.22 -9.14
C GLY A 370 17.18 -2.39 -7.85
N LEU A 371 18.01 -1.34 -7.74
CA LEU A 371 17.94 -0.37 -6.65
C LEU A 371 16.75 0.59 -6.84
N GLU A 372 16.48 1.04 -8.07
CA GLU A 372 15.28 1.83 -8.43
C GLU A 372 14.00 1.07 -8.10
N ASN A 373 13.91 -0.20 -8.50
CA ASN A 373 12.80 -1.10 -8.15
C ASN A 373 12.62 -1.21 -6.63
N ALA A 374 13.70 -1.49 -5.89
CA ALA A 374 13.63 -1.66 -4.43
C ALA A 374 13.19 -0.36 -3.73
N LEU A 375 13.72 0.79 -4.17
CA LEU A 375 13.34 2.11 -3.66
C LEU A 375 11.87 2.42 -3.93
N PHE A 376 11.34 2.11 -5.12
CA PHE A 376 9.91 2.26 -5.45
C PHE A 376 9.01 1.38 -4.55
N ILE A 377 9.44 0.16 -4.23
CA ILE A 377 8.69 -0.75 -3.36
C ILE A 377 8.73 -0.29 -1.89
N GLU A 378 9.87 0.20 -1.40
CA GLU A 378 9.93 0.81 -0.05
C GLU A 378 9.15 2.13 0.02
N GLN A 379 9.07 2.91 -1.06
CA GLN A 379 8.17 4.06 -1.15
C GLN A 379 6.70 3.63 -1.07
N LYS A 380 6.28 2.59 -1.81
CA LYS A 380 4.93 1.98 -1.66
C LYS A 380 4.67 1.54 -0.21
N ARG A 381 5.66 1.02 0.52
CA ARG A 381 5.49 0.58 1.93
C ARG A 381 5.32 1.72 2.92
N ARG A 382 5.96 2.87 2.70
CA ARG A 382 5.79 4.07 3.55
C ARG A 382 4.36 4.62 3.55
N GLN A 383 3.53 4.23 2.58
CA GLN A 383 2.09 4.48 2.61
C GLN A 383 1.44 3.75 3.81
N ARG A 384 0.85 4.52 4.73
CA ARG A 384 0.09 4.00 5.87
C ARG A 384 -1.05 3.12 5.38
N SER A 385 -1.15 1.89 5.86
CA SER A 385 -2.30 1.05 5.54
C SER A 385 -3.54 1.51 6.32
N LYS A 386 -4.67 1.51 5.62
CA LYS A 386 -6.00 1.62 6.20
C LYS A 386 -6.71 0.27 6.02
N PRO A 387 -7.63 -0.14 6.93
CA PRO A 387 -8.63 -1.13 6.54
C PRO A 387 -9.43 -0.58 5.34
N LEU A 388 -9.91 -1.44 4.46
CA LEU A 388 -11.04 -1.04 3.61
C LEU A 388 -12.22 -0.78 4.56
N ASP A 389 -12.83 0.39 4.45
CA ASP A 389 -13.87 0.84 5.37
C ASP A 389 -15.22 0.22 5.00
N LEU A 390 -15.40 -1.02 5.46
CA LEU A 390 -16.38 -1.98 4.97
C LEU A 390 -17.60 -2.09 5.89
N GLU A 391 -18.26 -0.97 6.15
CA GLU A 391 -19.61 -0.94 6.74
C GLU A 391 -20.72 -1.47 5.80
N LEU A 392 -20.38 -2.48 4.98
CA LEU A 392 -21.37 -3.42 4.48
C LEU A 392 -21.67 -4.41 5.60
N ARG A 393 -22.62 -4.06 6.48
CA ARG A 393 -23.22 -5.04 7.41
C ARG A 393 -23.54 -6.32 6.61
N ALA A 394 -23.28 -7.47 7.22
CA ALA A 394 -23.78 -8.73 6.69
C ALA A 394 -25.30 -8.58 6.47
N PRO A 395 -25.84 -9.03 5.31
CA PRO A 395 -27.27 -9.29 5.16
C PRO A 395 -27.63 -10.42 6.13
N GLU A 396 -27.97 -10.00 7.35
CA GLU A 396 -28.28 -10.80 8.53
C GLU A 396 -27.13 -11.68 9.10
N ASP A 397 -27.28 -12.02 10.39
CA ASP A 397 -26.59 -13.10 11.13
C ASP A 397 -25.07 -13.24 11.07
N GLY A 398 -24.34 -12.12 11.10
CA GLY A 398 -22.90 -12.12 11.44
C GLY A 398 -22.05 -13.05 10.57
N MET A 399 -22.41 -13.14 9.29
CA MET A 399 -21.75 -14.01 8.31
C MET A 399 -20.36 -13.48 7.92
N ALA A 400 -19.51 -14.37 7.40
CA ALA A 400 -18.25 -13.95 6.79
C ALA A 400 -18.53 -13.12 5.54
N ILE A 401 -17.60 -12.24 5.16
CA ILE A 401 -17.78 -11.36 3.99
C ILE A 401 -16.75 -11.73 2.92
N PHE A 402 -17.22 -12.21 1.78
CA PHE A 402 -16.44 -12.22 0.54
C PHE A 402 -16.68 -10.90 -0.22
N TYR A 403 -15.59 -10.18 -0.48
CA TYR A 403 -15.52 -9.00 -1.31
C TYR A 403 -15.38 -9.44 -2.77
N SER A 404 -16.45 -9.30 -3.54
CA SER A 404 -16.44 -9.43 -5.00
C SER A 404 -15.76 -8.21 -5.65
N PRO A 405 -15.37 -8.27 -6.95
CA PRO A 405 -14.75 -7.15 -7.66
C PRO A 405 -15.49 -5.82 -7.47
N ASN A 406 -16.82 -5.82 -7.64
CA ASN A 406 -17.67 -4.64 -7.47
C ASN A 406 -17.69 -4.12 -6.02
N LYS A 407 -17.64 -5.00 -4.99
CA LYS A 407 -17.57 -4.58 -3.59
C LYS A 407 -16.21 -3.94 -3.25
N VAL A 408 -15.12 -4.47 -3.81
CA VAL A 408 -13.78 -3.87 -3.66
C VAL A 408 -13.75 -2.48 -4.31
N GLN A 409 -14.36 -2.32 -5.50
CA GLN A 409 -14.44 -1.02 -6.16
C GLN A 409 -15.27 -0.02 -5.35
N GLN A 410 -16.50 -0.39 -4.93
CA GLN A 410 -17.34 0.46 -4.08
C GLN A 410 -16.66 0.90 -2.77
N ALA A 411 -15.83 0.04 -2.17
CA ALA A 411 -15.06 0.38 -0.97
C ALA A 411 -13.92 1.38 -1.28
N ARG A 412 -13.25 1.26 -2.43
CA ARG A 412 -12.26 2.25 -2.90
C ARG A 412 -12.92 3.59 -3.24
N ASP A 413 -14.11 3.57 -3.83
CA ASP A 413 -14.86 4.79 -4.19
C ASP A 413 -15.23 5.59 -2.92
N ARG A 414 -15.86 4.92 -1.94
CA ARG A 414 -16.15 5.51 -0.62
C ARG A 414 -14.91 5.97 0.14
N ALA A 415 -13.78 5.27 0.00
CA ALA A 415 -12.52 5.71 0.61
C ALA A 415 -12.01 7.02 0.00
N ARG A 416 -12.15 7.21 -1.32
CA ARG A 416 -11.83 8.46 -2.01
C ARG A 416 -12.78 9.59 -1.62
N GLU A 417 -14.08 9.33 -1.58
CA GLU A 417 -15.10 10.28 -1.10
C GLU A 417 -14.79 10.77 0.33
N LYS A 418 -14.47 9.85 1.25
CA LYS A 418 -14.09 10.19 2.64
C LYS A 418 -12.75 10.95 2.71
N GLU A 419 -11.78 10.67 1.84
CA GLU A 419 -10.52 11.44 1.78
C GLU A 419 -10.71 12.85 1.20
N GLU A 420 -11.56 13.01 0.18
CA GLU A 420 -11.89 14.30 -0.42
C GLU A 420 -12.68 15.19 0.55
N ALA A 421 -13.72 14.65 1.19
CA ALA A 421 -14.45 15.36 2.24
C ALA A 421 -13.53 15.74 3.43
N ALA A 422 -12.59 14.87 3.80
CA ALA A 422 -11.60 15.17 4.85
C ALA A 422 -10.49 16.14 4.41
N ARG A 423 -10.31 16.38 3.09
CA ARG A 423 -9.44 17.43 2.55
C ARG A 423 -10.16 18.78 2.61
N ILE A 424 -11.38 18.83 2.07
CA ILE A 424 -12.26 20.02 2.09
C ILE A 424 -12.45 20.51 3.54
N ALA A 425 -12.83 19.61 4.47
CA ALA A 425 -13.03 19.95 5.88
C ALA A 425 -11.73 20.29 6.67
N ARG A 426 -10.56 20.28 6.02
CA ARG A 426 -9.31 20.87 6.53
C ARG A 426 -9.06 22.24 5.91
N GLU A 427 -9.22 22.36 4.59
CA GLU A 427 -9.12 23.61 3.84
C GLU A 427 -10.10 24.66 4.41
N GLU A 428 -11.35 24.27 4.69
CA GLU A 428 -12.36 25.10 5.37
C GLU A 428 -11.90 25.60 6.76
N LYS A 429 -11.28 24.72 7.56
CA LYS A 429 -10.79 25.05 8.92
C LYS A 429 -9.55 25.94 8.89
N GLU A 430 -8.71 25.78 7.88
CA GLU A 430 -7.55 26.65 7.66
C GLU A 430 -8.00 28.05 7.20
N GLN A 431 -8.97 28.14 6.29
CA GLN A 431 -9.63 29.40 5.93
C GLN A 431 -10.40 30.03 7.12
N GLU A 432 -11.03 29.24 7.98
CA GLU A 432 -11.68 29.73 9.20
C GLU A 432 -10.63 30.28 10.21
N LYS A 433 -9.48 29.62 10.34
CA LYS A 433 -8.36 30.11 11.17
C LYS A 433 -7.77 31.41 10.62
N GLN A 434 -7.55 31.50 9.31
CA GLN A 434 -7.05 32.71 8.63
C GLN A 434 -8.00 33.90 8.87
N ARG A 435 -9.30 33.75 8.58
CA ARG A 435 -10.31 34.79 8.86
C ARG A 435 -10.34 35.24 10.32
N LYS A 436 -10.20 34.31 11.27
CA LYS A 436 -10.11 34.61 12.71
C LYS A 436 -8.79 35.26 13.15
N GLU A 437 -7.75 35.23 12.33
CA GLU A 437 -6.49 35.94 12.55
C GLU A 437 -6.52 37.33 11.89
N GLU A 438 -7.12 37.46 10.70
CA GLU A 438 -7.42 38.72 10.02
C GLU A 438 -8.33 39.62 10.86
N GLU A 439 -9.47 39.11 11.36
CA GLU A 439 -10.37 39.85 12.27
C GLU A 439 -9.63 40.37 13.52
N LYS A 440 -8.69 39.59 14.07
CA LYS A 440 -7.92 40.00 15.25
C LYS A 440 -6.91 41.09 14.91
N ALA A 441 -6.27 40.99 13.74
CA ALA A 441 -5.36 42.02 13.25
C ALA A 441 -6.11 43.34 12.99
N GLU A 442 -7.27 43.30 12.34
CA GLU A 442 -8.14 44.47 12.12
C GLU A 442 -8.58 45.11 13.44
N LYS A 443 -9.13 44.32 14.37
CA LYS A 443 -9.54 44.78 15.71
C LYS A 443 -8.38 45.38 16.52
N LYS A 444 -7.14 44.90 16.31
CA LYS A 444 -5.92 45.48 16.89
C LYS A 444 -5.56 46.82 16.25
N ARG A 445 -5.57 46.93 14.91
CA ARG A 445 -5.28 48.19 14.19
C ARG A 445 -6.27 49.30 14.58
N LEU A 446 -7.57 49.00 14.58
CA LEU A 446 -8.62 49.93 15.00
C LEU A 446 -8.43 50.42 16.46
N LEU A 447 -7.93 49.55 17.35
CA LEU A 447 -7.61 49.92 18.73
C LEU A 447 -6.35 50.79 18.83
N GLU A 448 -5.37 50.59 17.95
CA GLU A 448 -4.14 51.39 17.89
C GLU A 448 -4.39 52.77 17.29
N GLU A 449 -5.17 52.88 16.22
CA GLU A 449 -5.69 54.14 15.67
C GLU A 449 -6.49 54.94 16.72
N ARG A 450 -7.39 54.26 17.44
CA ARG A 450 -8.16 54.87 18.55
C ARG A 450 -7.29 55.30 19.74
N LYS A 451 -6.10 54.70 19.94
CA LYS A 451 -5.12 55.17 20.92
C LYS A 451 -4.36 56.39 20.41
N ALA A 452 -3.93 56.39 19.14
CA ALA A 452 -3.23 57.52 18.52
C ALA A 452 -4.10 58.79 18.50
N ALA A 453 -5.36 58.69 18.07
CA ALA A 453 -6.31 59.81 18.11
C ALA A 453 -6.48 60.40 19.53
N ARG A 454 -6.46 59.54 20.56
CA ARG A 454 -6.53 59.94 21.99
C ARG A 454 -5.21 60.49 22.55
N ALA A 455 -4.08 60.27 21.88
CA ALA A 455 -2.81 60.91 22.22
C ALA A 455 -2.80 62.34 21.68
N ILE A 456 -3.18 62.52 20.41
CA ILE A 456 -3.34 63.84 19.76
C ILE A 456 -4.32 64.72 20.56
N GLU A 457 -5.52 64.21 20.90
CA GLU A 457 -6.52 64.90 21.74
C GLU A 457 -6.01 65.29 23.15
N ARG A 458 -4.93 64.66 23.63
CA ARG A 458 -4.27 65.00 24.91
C ARG A 458 -3.16 66.02 24.73
N GLU A 459 -2.40 65.94 23.65
CA GLU A 459 -1.33 66.88 23.30
C GLU A 459 -1.92 68.26 22.94
N GLU A 460 -3.00 68.31 22.16
CA GLU A 460 -3.79 69.53 21.91
C GLU A 460 -4.23 70.19 23.22
N ARG A 461 -4.81 69.39 24.16
CA ARG A 461 -5.23 69.86 25.49
C ARG A 461 -4.08 70.14 26.46
N ALA A 462 -2.85 69.73 26.15
CA ALA A 462 -1.66 70.11 26.90
C ALA A 462 -1.16 71.46 26.39
N ALA A 463 -1.00 71.61 25.08
CA ALA A 463 -0.64 72.88 24.43
C ALA A 463 -1.63 74.02 24.79
N GLU A 464 -2.94 73.75 24.80
CA GLU A 464 -3.96 74.72 25.22
C GLU A 464 -3.77 75.20 26.67
N LYS A 465 -3.26 74.33 27.57
CA LYS A 465 -2.97 74.68 28.97
C LYS A 465 -1.64 75.37 29.16
N GLU A 466 -0.63 75.02 28.35
CA GLU A 466 0.67 75.68 28.33
C GLU A 466 0.52 77.12 27.83
N TRP A 467 -0.25 77.32 26.75
CA TRP A 467 -0.59 78.65 26.23
C TRP A 467 -1.35 79.50 27.28
N LYS A 468 -2.37 78.91 27.92
CA LYS A 468 -3.11 79.52 29.06
C LYS A 468 -2.33 79.61 30.39
N ARG A 469 -1.05 79.20 30.40
CA ARG A 469 -0.09 79.48 31.47
C ARG A 469 0.79 80.68 31.08
N ILE A 470 1.35 80.67 29.88
CA ILE A 470 2.17 81.77 29.33
C ILE A 470 1.38 83.08 29.38
N GLU A 471 0.15 83.08 28.84
CA GLU A 471 -0.82 84.21 28.90
C GLU A 471 -1.00 84.76 30.34
N LYS A 472 -0.99 83.89 31.35
CA LYS A 472 -1.16 84.26 32.77
C LYS A 472 0.13 84.76 33.41
N GLU A 473 1.29 84.39 32.89
CA GLU A 473 2.58 84.89 33.38
C GLU A 473 2.92 86.23 32.73
N GLU A 474 2.61 86.41 31.45
CA GLU A 474 2.60 87.72 30.79
C GLU A 474 1.64 88.68 31.50
N ALA A 475 0.42 88.24 31.82
CA ALA A 475 -0.53 89.04 32.61
C ALA A 475 -0.08 89.31 34.05
N LYS A 476 0.82 88.51 34.65
CA LYS A 476 1.48 88.85 35.93
C LYS A 476 2.57 89.89 35.71
N LEU A 477 3.46 89.69 34.74
CA LEU A 477 4.55 90.60 34.41
C LEU A 477 4.03 92.00 34.07
N ALA A 478 2.95 92.10 33.28
CA ALA A 478 2.26 93.36 33.00
C ALA A 478 1.71 94.02 34.28
N ARG A 479 1.19 93.25 35.25
CA ARG A 479 0.73 93.76 36.55
C ARG A 479 1.89 94.23 37.44
N GLU A 480 3.06 93.58 37.37
CA GLU A 480 4.23 93.98 38.15
C GLU A 480 4.97 95.17 37.54
N ALA A 481 5.06 95.26 36.21
CA ALA A 481 5.46 96.47 35.51
C ALA A 481 4.56 97.66 35.89
N ASN A 482 3.23 97.47 35.93
CA ASN A 482 2.27 98.50 36.33
C ASN A 482 2.40 98.88 37.84
N LYS A 483 2.74 97.93 38.73
CA LYS A 483 3.12 98.21 40.13
C LYS A 483 4.39 99.06 40.21
N ASN A 484 5.44 98.70 39.46
CA ASN A 484 6.70 99.45 39.45
C ASN A 484 6.50 100.86 38.89
N PHE A 485 5.71 101.02 37.83
CA PHE A 485 5.32 102.33 37.29
C PHE A 485 4.61 103.20 38.34
N LYS A 486 3.71 102.60 39.14
CA LYS A 486 3.04 103.27 40.27
C LYS A 486 3.98 103.60 41.44
N ASN A 487 5.04 102.83 41.65
CA ASN A 487 6.06 103.11 42.67
C ASN A 487 7.01 104.25 42.23
N VAL A 488 7.48 104.24 40.97
CA VAL A 488 8.25 105.34 40.38
C VAL A 488 7.41 106.64 40.39
N SER A 489 6.12 106.56 40.04
CA SER A 489 5.19 107.69 40.14
C SER A 489 5.02 108.23 41.57
N LYS A 490 5.19 107.39 42.60
CA LYS A 490 5.21 107.83 44.01
C LYS A 490 6.52 108.53 44.39
N GLN A 491 7.68 108.00 43.97
CA GLN A 491 8.97 108.70 44.19
C GLN A 491 9.02 110.06 43.50
N ALA A 492 8.52 110.15 42.26
CA ALA A 492 8.42 111.41 41.51
C ALA A 492 7.51 112.46 42.17
N LYS A 493 6.58 112.05 43.05
CA LYS A 493 5.69 112.97 43.78
C LYS A 493 6.26 113.50 45.11
N ASN A 494 7.23 112.82 45.72
CA ASN A 494 7.89 113.33 46.94
C ASN A 494 8.93 114.42 46.65
N ASN A 495 9.61 114.39 45.50
CA ASN A 495 10.65 115.37 45.17
C ASN A 495 10.10 116.67 44.54
N ARG A 496 8.80 116.78 44.24
CA ARG A 496 8.15 118.01 43.74
C ARG A 496 7.60 118.90 44.87
N LYS A 497 8.45 119.24 45.84
CA LYS A 497 8.09 120.16 46.94
C LYS A 497 9.23 121.10 47.40
N LYS A 498 9.92 121.76 46.46
CA LYS A 498 10.66 123.01 46.68
C LYS A 498 10.93 123.78 45.37
N THR A 499 10.84 125.10 45.44
CA THR A 499 11.37 126.13 44.51
C THR A 499 11.09 126.00 43.01
N ILE A 500 10.03 126.71 42.61
CA ILE A 500 9.94 127.59 41.43
C ILE A 500 10.72 128.90 41.78
N GLU A 501 11.22 129.78 40.89
CA GLU A 501 11.16 129.95 39.41
C GLU A 501 12.57 129.64 38.79
N ALA A 502 13.12 130.13 37.66
CA ALA A 502 12.77 131.15 36.64
C ALA A 502 13.31 130.70 35.24
N ILE A 503 12.59 130.92 34.12
CA ILE A 503 12.65 132.06 33.15
C ILE A 503 14.01 132.20 32.41
N VAL A 504 14.13 132.21 31.06
CA VAL A 504 13.28 131.89 29.86
C VAL A 504 14.24 131.77 28.64
N ILE A 505 13.87 131.07 27.54
CA ILE A 505 14.13 131.40 26.09
C ILE A 505 13.66 130.20 25.18
N GLU A 506 13.44 130.44 23.88
CA GLU A 506 12.97 129.51 22.81
C GLU A 506 13.95 128.32 22.49
N SER A 507 13.70 127.34 21.59
CA SER A 507 12.91 127.29 20.34
C SER A 507 12.60 125.87 19.77
N ASP A 508 11.43 125.73 19.13
CA ASP A 508 11.09 125.03 17.86
C ASP A 508 11.32 123.52 17.54
N GLU A 509 10.60 123.11 16.47
CA GLU A 509 10.62 121.89 15.63
C GLU A 509 10.09 120.51 16.16
N GLU A 510 8.88 120.14 15.69
CA GLU A 510 8.57 119.10 14.64
C GLU A 510 9.30 117.71 14.67
N ILE A 511 8.76 116.56 14.20
CA ILE A 511 7.47 116.18 13.57
C ILE A 511 7.18 114.66 13.70
N GLU A 512 5.89 114.25 13.57
CA GLU A 512 5.34 112.89 13.26
C GLU A 512 5.73 111.64 14.09
N GLY A 513 4.95 110.54 14.11
CA GLY A 513 3.74 110.23 13.34
C GLY A 513 2.82 109.15 13.96
N ALA A 514 1.59 109.06 13.43
CA ALA A 514 0.45 108.31 13.95
C ALA A 514 0.56 106.77 13.78
N SER A 515 0.09 105.97 14.76
CA SER A 515 -1.17 105.15 14.73
C SER A 515 -1.05 103.82 13.93
N VAL A 516 -1.92 102.80 14.02
CA VAL A 516 -3.40 102.72 14.14
C VAL A 516 -3.84 101.57 15.08
N ASP A 517 -4.94 101.76 15.83
CA ASP A 517 -5.69 100.70 16.54
C ASP A 517 -6.67 99.97 15.61
N GLU A 518 -6.93 98.67 15.82
CA GLU A 518 -8.12 98.01 15.28
C GLU A 518 -8.79 97.06 16.30
N VAL A 519 -10.11 96.85 16.17
CA VAL A 519 -11.01 96.55 17.29
C VAL A 519 -11.72 95.19 17.16
N VAL A 520 -11.78 94.51 18.30
CA VAL A 520 -12.71 93.45 18.76
C VAL A 520 -13.96 93.18 17.90
N GLU A 521 -14.18 91.92 17.51
CA GLU A 521 -15.52 91.30 17.59
C GLU A 521 -15.49 89.77 17.75
N ALA A 522 -16.60 89.17 18.21
CA ALA A 522 -16.76 87.72 18.40
C ALA A 522 -18.23 87.27 18.25
N THR A 523 -18.49 86.21 17.48
CA THR A 523 -19.86 85.73 17.15
C THR A 523 -19.98 84.17 17.20
N PRO A 524 -21.20 83.58 17.27
CA PRO A 524 -21.41 82.33 18.03
C PRO A 524 -21.71 81.04 17.22
N VAL A 525 -21.42 79.90 17.87
CA VAL A 525 -21.64 78.52 17.39
C VAL A 525 -23.11 78.18 17.15
N HIS A 526 -23.39 77.46 16.05
CA HIS A 526 -24.69 76.85 15.72
C HIS A 526 -24.58 75.33 15.49
N SER A 527 -25.68 74.59 15.62
CA SER A 527 -25.72 73.13 15.44
C SER A 527 -26.20 72.71 14.04
N ARG A 528 -25.88 71.46 13.63
CA ARG A 528 -26.00 70.92 12.26
C ARG A 528 -27.37 70.96 11.55
N ARG A 529 -28.45 71.48 12.17
CA ARG A 529 -29.77 71.71 11.51
C ARG A 529 -30.50 73.00 11.92
N GLY A 530 -29.79 74.03 12.43
CA GLY A 530 -30.25 75.43 12.32
C GLY A 530 -31.51 75.87 13.11
N ARG A 531 -31.77 75.34 14.31
CA ARG A 531 -32.77 75.93 15.26
C ARG A 531 -32.20 76.08 16.68
N LYS A 532 -32.85 76.92 17.50
CA LYS A 532 -32.19 77.76 18.52
C LYS A 532 -32.58 77.40 19.98
N ILE A 533 -31.56 77.01 20.76
CA ILE A 533 -31.29 77.25 22.19
C ILE A 533 -32.48 77.43 23.18
N VAL A 534 -32.53 76.59 24.23
CA VAL A 534 -32.73 77.01 25.65
C VAL A 534 -31.86 76.10 26.56
N LEU A 535 -31.30 76.64 27.66
CA LEU A 535 -30.41 75.92 28.59
C LEU A 535 -30.82 76.15 30.07
N PRO A 536 -31.24 75.11 30.84
CA PRO A 536 -31.73 75.31 32.21
C PRO A 536 -30.66 75.51 33.30
N GLN A 537 -30.58 76.76 33.79
CA GLN A 537 -30.20 77.24 35.14
C GLN A 537 -28.96 76.72 35.91
N ARG A 538 -28.61 75.43 35.95
CA ARG A 538 -27.68 74.89 36.97
C ARG A 538 -26.17 75.16 36.76
N PHE A 539 -25.79 75.81 35.65
CA PHE A 539 -24.41 76.23 35.36
C PHE A 539 -24.38 77.65 34.76
N ARG A 540 -24.92 78.63 35.50
CA ARG A 540 -24.67 80.07 35.28
C ARG A 540 -23.90 80.65 36.46
N LYS A 541 -22.59 80.85 36.29
CA LYS A 541 -21.76 81.91 36.88
C LYS A 541 -20.37 81.87 36.26
#